data_AF-A0A165UDV6-F1
#
_entry.id   AF-A0A165UDV6-F1
#
_cell.length_a   1.000
_cell.length_b   1.000
_cell.length_c   1.000
_cell.angle_alpha   90.00
_cell.angle_beta   90.00
_cell.angle_gamma   90.00
#
_symmetry.space_group_name_H-M   'P 1'
#
loop_
_entity.id
_entity.type
_entity.pdbx_description
1 polymer ?
#
loop_
_entity_poly.entity_id
_entity_poly.type
_entity_poly.pdbx_seq_one_letter_code
_entity_poly.pdbx_strand_id
1 'polypeptide(L)'
;FALARIRGEVRLVQISQHLPGAAASALAVVDVNVFRHEFISIFRYSHSASLHPADVHIIESIVAEHILYEEENGIAFLAKPVIERLRRASEPRRPVPSQRTSSFRRIR
;
A
#
# COMPACT_ATOMS: atom_id res chain seq x y z
N PHE A 1 9.39 -5.18 4.44
CA PHE A 1 7.95 -4.91 4.46
C PHE A 1 7.65 -3.58 3.79
N ALA A 2 6.45 -3.40 3.26
CA ALA A 2 6.03 -2.18 2.59
C ALA A 2 4.51 -1.98 2.71
N LEU A 3 4.06 -0.73 2.63
CA LEU A 3 2.67 -0.44 2.31
C LEU A 3 2.52 -0.41 0.79
N ALA A 4 1.62 -1.21 0.26
CA ALA A 4 1.35 -1.28 -1.17
C ALA A 4 -0.13 -1.21 -1.46
N ARG A 5 -0.48 -0.64 -2.62
CA ARG A 5 -1.82 -0.72 -3.17
C ARG A 5 -1.91 -1.94 -4.06
N ILE A 6 -2.79 -2.87 -3.70
CA ILE A 6 -3.11 -4.07 -4.47
C ILE A 6 -4.59 -3.98 -4.83
N ARG A 7 -4.91 -3.96 -6.13
CA ARG A 7 -6.30 -3.87 -6.65
C ARG A 7 -7.14 -2.73 -6.02
N GLY A 8 -6.50 -1.60 -5.71
CA GLY A 8 -7.15 -0.42 -5.15
C GLY A 8 -7.17 -0.33 -3.63
N GLU A 9 -6.81 -1.39 -2.92
CA GLU A 9 -6.74 -1.39 -1.45
C GLU A 9 -5.31 -1.28 -0.94
N VAL A 10 -5.09 -0.50 0.12
CA VAL A 10 -3.77 -0.42 0.77
C VAL A 10 -3.61 -1.57 1.75
N ARG A 11 -2.57 -2.37 1.57
CA ARG A 11 -2.24 -3.54 2.39
C ARG A 11 -0.79 -3.46 2.86
N LEU A 12 -0.51 -4.09 4.00
CA LEU A 12 0.87 -4.37 4.41
C LEU A 12 1.34 -5.61 3.65
N VAL A 13 2.50 -5.51 3.01
CA VAL A 13 3.09 -6.61 2.26
C VAL A 13 4.54 -6.86 2.66
N GLN A 14 4.94 -8.12 2.59
CA GLN A 14 6.33 -8.54 2.58
C GLN A 14 6.64 -9.06 1.18
N ILE A 15 7.60 -8.44 0.51
CA ILE A 15 8.00 -8.81 -0.84
C ILE A 15 9.13 -9.81 -0.71
N SER A 16 8.92 -11.03 -1.22
CA SER A 16 9.97 -12.04 -1.32
C SER A 16 10.89 -11.59 -2.45
N GLN A 17 12.14 -11.23 -2.12
CA GLN A 17 13.07 -10.67 -3.10
C GLN A 17 13.43 -11.73 -4.15
N HIS A 18 12.72 -11.70 -5.28
CA HIS A 18 13.18 -12.24 -6.54
C HIS A 18 12.73 -11.31 -7.68
N LEU A 19 13.18 -10.05 -7.64
CA LEU A 19 13.17 -9.17 -8.80
C LEU A 19 14.62 -9.07 -9.30
N PRO A 20 15.07 -9.99 -10.18
CA PRO A 20 16.27 -9.73 -10.94
C PRO A 20 15.97 -8.50 -11.81
N GLY A 21 16.71 -7.43 -11.56
CA GLY A 21 16.86 -6.23 -12.39
C GLY A 21 15.76 -5.92 -13.40
N ALA A 22 14.94 -4.92 -13.08
CA ALA A 22 14.59 -3.84 -14.02
C ALA A 22 14.13 -4.23 -15.44
N ALA A 23 13.29 -5.25 -15.59
CA ALA A 23 12.48 -5.41 -16.79
C ALA A 23 11.04 -5.72 -16.37
N ALA A 24 10.14 -4.76 -16.61
CA ALA A 24 8.70 -5.02 -16.65
C ALA A 24 8.42 -5.95 -17.84
N SER A 25 8.72 -7.23 -17.65
CA SER A 25 8.39 -8.27 -18.62
C SER A 25 6.92 -8.65 -18.41
N ALA A 26 6.18 -8.88 -19.50
CA ALA A 26 4.77 -9.29 -19.42
C ALA A 26 4.56 -10.63 -18.68
N LEU A 27 5.65 -11.38 -18.44
CA LEU A 27 5.68 -12.63 -17.70
C LEU A 27 6.26 -12.48 -16.28
N ALA A 28 6.65 -11.27 -15.87
CA ALA A 28 7.18 -11.04 -14.55
C ALA A 28 6.08 -11.20 -13.50
N VAL A 29 6.41 -11.89 -12.42
CA VAL A 29 5.57 -12.02 -11.23
C VAL A 29 6.36 -11.61 -10.00
N VAL A 30 5.66 -11.03 -9.03
CA VAL A 30 6.20 -10.64 -7.75
C VAL A 30 5.47 -11.42 -6.68
N ASP A 31 6.23 -12.23 -5.95
CA ASP A 31 5.71 -12.98 -4.82
C ASP A 31 5.64 -12.08 -3.58
N VAL A 32 4.44 -11.94 -3.05
CA VAL A 32 4.18 -11.11 -1.87
C VAL A 32 3.39 -11.90 -0.83
N ASN A 33 3.76 -11.72 0.43
CA ASN A 33 2.91 -12.11 1.55
C ASN A 33 2.04 -10.91 1.93
N VAL A 34 0.73 -11.10 1.95
CA VAL A 34 -0.25 -10.07 2.24
C VAL A 34 -0.69 -10.20 3.69
N PHE A 35 -0.67 -9.07 4.40
CA PHE A 35 -1.12 -8.98 5.78
C PHE A 35 -2.38 -8.13 5.88
N ARG A 36 -3.36 -8.62 6.64
CA ARG A 36 -4.61 -7.92 6.92
C ARG A 36 -4.49 -7.16 8.23
N HIS A 37 -4.99 -5.92 8.24
CA HIS A 37 -5.15 -5.17 9.48
C HIS A 37 -6.24 -5.82 10.34
N GLU A 38 -5.91 -6.19 11.57
CA GLU A 38 -6.90 -6.69 12.53
C GLU A 38 -7.27 -5.60 13.55
N PHE A 39 -6.29 -5.06 14.26
CA PHE A 39 -6.55 -4.07 15.32
C PHE A 39 -5.34 -3.17 15.59
N ILE A 40 -5.56 -1.86 15.77
CA ILE A 40 -4.54 -0.84 16.08
C ILE A 40 -3.29 -0.99 15.18
N SER A 41 -2.24 -1.63 15.69
CA SER A 41 -0.94 -1.84 15.03
C SER A 41 -0.72 -3.27 14.56
N ILE A 42 -1.66 -4.17 14.82
CA ILE A 42 -1.56 -5.62 14.58
C ILE A 42 -2.04 -5.96 13.18
N PHE A 43 -1.15 -6.61 12.44
CA PHE A 43 -1.39 -7.14 11.11
C PHE A 43 -1.15 -8.64 11.14
N ARG A 44 -2.15 -9.41 10.72
CA ARG A 44 -2.01 -10.86 10.62
C ARG A 44 -1.78 -11.26 9.17
N TYR A 45 -0.85 -12.18 8.97
CA TYR A 45 -0.63 -12.83 7.69
C TYR A 45 -1.96 -13.42 7.19
N SER A 46 -2.28 -13.15 5.93
CA SER A 46 -3.49 -13.64 5.30
C SER A 46 -3.18 -14.74 4.29
N HIS A 47 -2.33 -14.44 3.31
CA HIS A 47 -1.97 -15.37 2.24
C HIS A 47 -0.75 -14.84 1.47
N SER A 48 -0.12 -15.74 0.70
CA SER A 48 0.86 -15.38 -0.32
C SER A 48 0.16 -15.24 -1.68
N ALA A 49 0.64 -14.31 -2.51
CA ALA A 49 0.15 -14.10 -3.85
C ALA A 49 1.30 -13.80 -4.81
N SER A 50 1.24 -14.37 -6.01
CA SER A 50 2.08 -14.01 -7.13
C SER A 50 1.32 -13.01 -8.00
N LEU A 51 1.78 -11.77 -8.03
CA LEU A 51 1.09 -10.68 -8.71
C LEU A 51 1.93 -10.13 -9.86
N HIS A 52 1.27 -9.67 -10.92
CA HIS A 52 1.98 -8.92 -11.95
C HIS A 52 2.48 -7.59 -11.37
N PRO A 53 3.69 -7.11 -11.69
CA PRO A 53 4.24 -5.88 -11.14
C PRO A 53 3.33 -4.65 -11.30
N ALA A 54 2.52 -4.59 -12.37
CA ALA A 54 1.58 -3.51 -12.60
C ALA A 54 0.42 -3.47 -11.57
N ASP A 55 0.12 -4.59 -10.92
CA ASP A 55 -0.95 -4.71 -9.92
C ASP A 55 -0.47 -4.37 -8.50
N VAL A 56 0.84 -4.21 -8.31
CA VAL A 56 1.48 -3.91 -7.02
C VAL A 56 2.13 -2.54 -7.08
N HIS A 57 1.48 -1.55 -6.49
CA HIS A 57 2.05 -0.22 -6.37
C HIS A 57 2.57 0.03 -4.96
N ILE A 58 3.90 -0.03 -4.79
CA ILE A 58 4.56 0.25 -3.51
C ILE A 58 4.40 1.74 -3.20
N ILE A 59 3.79 2.07 -2.07
CA ILE A 59 3.60 3.43 -1.58
C ILE A 59 4.80 3.86 -0.74
N GLU A 60 5.19 3.01 0.21
CA GLU A 60 6.38 3.21 1.04
C GLU A 60 6.98 1.88 1.49
N SER A 61 8.30 1.82 1.53
CA SER A 61 9.02 0.76 2.24
C SER A 61 9.03 1.06 3.74
N ILE A 62 8.84 0.02 4.56
CA ILE A 62 8.87 0.13 6.01
C ILE A 62 10.25 -0.29 6.49
N VAL A 63 10.95 0.65 7.14
CA VAL A 63 12.24 0.40 7.80
C VAL A 63 12.06 -0.58 8.96
N ALA A 64 13.10 -1.37 9.23
CA ALA A 64 13.07 -2.44 10.23
C ALA A 64 12.67 -1.94 11.63
N GLU A 65 13.07 -0.72 12.02
CA GLU A 65 12.74 -0.11 13.32
C GLU A 65 11.24 0.15 13.52
N HIS A 66 10.46 0.23 12.44
CA HIS A 66 9.03 0.52 12.49
C HIS A 66 8.15 -0.72 12.38
N ILE A 67 8.76 -1.92 12.42
CA ILE A 67 8.04 -3.17 12.32
C ILE A 67 8.66 -4.25 13.20
N LEU A 68 7.83 -4.91 13.99
CA LEU A 68 8.18 -6.16 14.69
C LEU A 68 7.40 -7.29 14.03
N TYR A 69 8.09 -8.26 13.43
CA TYR A 69 7.46 -9.41 12.80
C TYR A 69 7.76 -10.69 13.57
N GLU A 70 6.70 -11.32 14.08
CA GLU A 70 6.72 -12.64 14.69
C GLU A 70 6.33 -13.66 13.63
N GLU A 71 7.34 -14.26 12.99
CA GLU A 71 7.13 -15.19 11.86
C GLU A 71 6.35 -16.44 12.28
N GLU A 72 6.63 -17.00 13.45
CA GLU A 72 5.96 -18.19 13.99
C GLU A 72 4.43 -18.01 14.09
N ASN A 73 3.99 -16.81 14.47
CA ASN A 73 2.57 -16.49 14.62
C ASN A 73 1.96 -15.84 13.37
N GLY A 74 2.80 -15.47 12.40
CA GLY A 74 2.40 -14.67 11.24
C GLY A 74 1.86 -13.29 11.63
N ILE A 75 2.38 -12.67 12.71
CA ILE A 75 1.89 -11.38 13.21
C ILE A 75 2.96 -10.31 13.00
N ALA A 76 2.56 -9.19 12.40
CA ALA A 76 3.39 -8.00 12.27
C ALA A 76 2.79 -6.84 13.07
N PHE A 77 3.61 -6.17 13.86
CA PHE A 77 3.25 -4.97 14.60
C PHE A 77 3.89 -3.76 13.94
N LEU A 78 3.09 -2.78 13.56
CA LEU A 78 3.56 -1.53 12.95
C LEU A 78 3.66 -0.40 13.97
N ALA A 79 4.73 0.38 13.90
CA ALA A 79 4.86 1.58 14.70
C ALA A 79 3.77 2.61 14.35
N LYS A 80 3.36 3.41 15.36
CA LYS A 80 2.33 4.44 15.22
C LYS A 80 2.51 5.35 13.98
N PRO A 81 3.72 5.84 13.65
CA PRO A 81 3.91 6.68 12.45
C PRO A 81 3.50 5.99 11.15
N VAL A 82 3.67 4.67 11.04
CA VAL A 82 3.28 3.89 9.85
C VAL A 82 1.76 3.73 9.80
N ILE A 83 1.10 3.51 10.95
CA ILE A 83 -0.37 3.43 11.03
C ILE A 83 -1.03 4.73 10.58
N GLU A 84 -0.50 5.88 11.00
CA GLU A 84 -1.02 7.18 10.56
C GLU A 84 -0.87 7.39 9.05
N ARG A 85 0.24 6.93 8.46
CA ARG A 85 0.44 6.98 7.01
C ARG A 85 -0.45 6.00 6.26
N LEU A 86 -0.63 4.79 6.78
CA LEU A 86 -1.60 3.83 6.26
C LEU A 86 -3.01 4.42 6.24
N ARG A 87 -3.44 5.03 7.34
CA ARG A 87 -4.75 5.68 7.43
C ARG A 87 -4.92 6.74 6.34
N ARG A 88 -3.93 7.62 6.18
CA ARG A 88 -3.94 8.66 5.14
C ARG A 88 -3.94 8.09 3.72
N ALA A 89 -3.24 6.98 3.50
CA ALA A 89 -3.18 6.32 2.19
C ALA A 89 -4.48 5.56 1.84
N SER A 90 -5.21 5.10 2.85
CA SER A 90 -6.49 4.39 2.70
C SER A 90 -7.71 5.31 2.60
N GLU A 91 -7.56 6.60 2.89
CA GLU A 91 -8.66 7.57 2.74
C GLU A 91 -9.05 7.69 1.25
N PRO A 92 -10.36 7.57 0.91
CA PRO A 92 -10.82 7.85 -0.43
C PRO A 92 -10.42 9.28 -0.80
N ARG A 93 -9.70 9.45 -1.92
CA ARG A 93 -9.40 10.79 -2.43
C ARG A 93 -10.73 11.51 -2.64
N ARG A 94 -11.06 12.44 -1.75
CA ARG A 94 -12.23 13.31 -1.94
C ARG A 94 -12.01 14.01 -3.28
N PRO A 95 -12.92 13.91 -4.26
CA PRO A 95 -12.79 14.68 -5.48
C PRO A 95 -12.75 16.15 -5.06
N VAL A 96 -11.64 16.82 -5.37
CA VAL A 96 -11.53 18.27 -5.18
C VAL A 96 -12.67 18.87 -6.01
N PRO A 97 -13.61 19.63 -5.42
CA PRO A 97 -14.67 20.25 -6.20
C PRO A 97 -14.00 21.17 -7.21
N SER A 98 -14.11 20.81 -8.49
CA SER A 98 -13.70 21.65 -9.60
C SER A 98 -14.42 22.98 -9.43
N GLN A 99 -13.67 24.03 -9.06
CA GLN A 99 -14.21 25.37 -9.03
C GLN A 99 -14.61 25.71 -10.47
N ARG A 100 -15.90 25.58 -10.77
CA ARG A 100 -16.50 26.16 -11.96
C ARG A 100 -16.29 27.66 -11.84
N THR A 101 -15.29 28.19 -12.54
CA THR A 101 -15.11 29.62 -12.71
C THR A 101 -16.33 30.15 -13.45
N SER A 102 -17.33 30.64 -12.71
CA SER A 102 -18.44 31.40 -13.29
C SER A 102 -17.90 32.77 -13.68
N SER A 103 -17.59 32.91 -14.97
CA SER A 103 -17.30 34.19 -15.58
C SER A 103 -18.59 35.01 -15.63
N PHE A 104 -18.79 35.86 -14.62
CA PHE A 104 -19.77 36.94 -14.68
C PHE A 104 -19.35 37.93 -15.78
N ARG A 105 -19.96 37.83 -16.96
CA ARG A 105 -19.92 38.89 -17.98
C ARG A 105 -20.75 40.06 -17.49
N ARG A 106 -20.09 41.16 -17.12
CA ARG A 106 -20.73 42.47 -16.94
C ARG A 106 -21.06 43.06 -18.31
N ILE A 107 -22.31 43.47 -18.43
CA ILE A 107 -22.96 44.16 -19.55
C ILE A 107 -22.32 45.55 -19.74
N ARG A 108 -22.19 45.98 -20.99
CA ARG A 108 -22.28 47.39 -21.41
C ARG A 108 -23.23 47.48 -22.59
#